data_AF-A0A0D2MFZ6-F1
#
_entry.id   AF-A0A0D2MFZ6-F1
#
_cell.length_a   1.000
_cell.length_b   1.000
_cell.length_c   1.000
_cell.angle_alpha   90.00
_cell.angle_beta   90.00
_cell.angle_gamma   90.00
#
_symmetry.space_group_name_H-M   'P 1'
#
loop_
_entity.id
_entity.type
_entity.pdbx_description
1 polymer ?
#
loop_
_entity_poly.entity_id
_entity_poly.type
_entity_poly.pdbx_seq_one_letter_code
_entity_poly.pdbx_strand_id
1 'polypeptide(L)'
;MGDIDSYQLPDAKGYSQFTRYLLGVSDEERQARREQILATSQKDFREFAEVIEVVRGDAARVVAVTSPDKAAAVNAERNGFWDVKKVL
;
A
#
# COMPACT_ATOMS: atom_id res chain seq x y z
N MET A 1 -3.74 16.37 -5.49
CA MET A 1 -3.67 15.97 -6.91
C MET A 1 -2.25 15.81 -7.43
N GLY A 2 -1.23 16.33 -6.73
CA GLY A 2 0.17 16.27 -7.19
C GLY A 2 0.67 14.88 -7.52
N ASP A 3 0.32 13.84 -6.75
CA ASP A 3 0.82 12.48 -7.02
C ASP A 3 0.18 11.82 -8.25
N ILE A 4 -1.12 12.06 -8.49
CA ILE A 4 -1.85 11.46 -9.64
C ILE A 4 -1.58 12.24 -10.93
N ASP A 5 -1.39 13.55 -10.81
CA ASP A 5 -1.16 14.48 -11.91
C ASP A 5 0.28 15.04 -11.87
N SER A 6 1.22 14.21 -11.40
CA SER A 6 2.63 14.57 -11.38
C SER A 6 3.10 14.95 -12.78
N TYR A 7 3.93 15.98 -12.88
CA TYR A 7 4.56 16.34 -14.14
C TYR A 7 5.42 15.18 -14.64
N GLN A 8 5.28 14.84 -15.91
CA GLN A 8 6.02 13.77 -16.56
C GLN A 8 6.66 14.26 -17.86
N LEU A 9 7.93 13.90 -18.07
CA LEU A 9 8.60 14.02 -19.37
C LEU A 9 7.97 13.04 -20.39
N PRO A 10 8.21 13.22 -21.70
CA PRO A 10 7.53 12.44 -22.74
C PRO A 10 7.71 10.92 -22.63
N ASP A 11 8.89 10.46 -22.25
CA ASP A 11 9.22 9.05 -21.99
C ASP A 11 8.42 8.49 -20.81
N ALA A 12 8.37 9.22 -19.69
CA ALA A 12 7.62 8.82 -18.51
C ALA A 12 6.10 8.79 -18.77
N LYS A 13 5.59 9.71 -19.61
CA LYS A 13 4.18 9.69 -20.07
C LYS A 13 3.89 8.43 -20.88
N GLY A 14 4.76 8.09 -21.84
CA GLY A 14 4.63 6.88 -22.66
C GLY A 14 4.65 5.61 -21.83
N TYR A 15 5.60 5.50 -20.88
CA TYR A 15 5.69 4.36 -19.97
C TYR A 15 4.43 4.19 -19.10
N SER A 16 3.91 5.30 -18.58
CA SER A 16 2.69 5.29 -17.76
C SER A 16 1.47 4.87 -18.58
N GLN A 17 1.36 5.33 -19.82
CA GLN A 17 0.29 4.94 -20.75
C GLN A 17 0.37 3.45 -21.10
N PHE A 18 1.56 2.94 -21.38
CA PHE A 18 1.77 1.52 -21.66
C PHE A 18 1.43 0.64 -20.45
N THR A 19 1.85 1.03 -19.25
CA THR A 19 1.50 0.31 -18.02
C THR A 19 -0.01 0.25 -17.80
N ARG A 20 -0.73 1.35 -18.04
CA ARG A 20 -2.20 1.40 -17.97
C ARG A 20 -2.84 0.45 -18.98
N TYR A 21 -2.33 0.43 -20.21
CA TYR A 21 -2.80 -0.49 -21.24
C TYR A 21 -2.63 -1.96 -20.83
N LEU A 22 -1.45 -2.34 -20.30
CA LEU A 22 -1.20 -3.71 -19.83
C LEU A 22 -2.10 -4.12 -18.66
N LEU A 23 -2.42 -3.18 -17.76
CA LEU A 23 -3.30 -3.42 -16.62
C LEU A 23 -4.79 -3.28 -16.96
N GLY A 24 -5.14 -2.96 -18.21
CA GLY A 24 -6.52 -2.75 -18.64
C GLY A 24 -7.20 -1.52 -18.03
N VAL A 25 -6.42 -0.55 -17.53
CA VAL A 25 -6.94 0.67 -16.91
C VAL A 25 -7.43 1.63 -17.99
N SER A 26 -8.75 1.75 -18.12
CA SER A 26 -9.41 2.65 -19.08
C SER A 26 -9.32 4.12 -18.66
N ASP A 27 -9.49 5.03 -19.63
CA ASP A 27 -9.51 6.46 -19.33
C ASP A 27 -10.80 6.86 -18.57
N GLU A 28 -11.92 6.19 -18.84
CA GLU A 28 -13.17 6.36 -18.11
C GLU A 28 -13.02 5.98 -16.62
N GLU A 29 -12.39 4.84 -16.32
CA GLU A 29 -12.12 4.43 -14.93
C GLU A 29 -11.21 5.45 -14.23
N ARG A 30 -10.19 5.95 -14.93
CA ARG A 30 -9.28 6.95 -14.37
C ARG A 30 -10.00 8.26 -14.05
N GLN A 31 -10.90 8.68 -14.93
CA GLN A 31 -11.66 9.90 -14.73
C GLN A 31 -12.64 9.75 -13.56
N ALA A 32 -13.37 8.63 -13.49
CA ALA A 32 -14.25 8.32 -12.36
C ALA A 32 -13.48 8.29 -11.03
N ARG A 33 -12.29 7.68 -11.00
CA ARG A 33 -11.42 7.67 -9.82
C ARG A 33 -10.95 9.07 -9.42
N ARG A 34 -10.61 9.94 -10.38
CA ARG A 34 -10.25 11.35 -10.09
C ARG A 34 -11.42 12.08 -9.44
N GLU A 35 -12.63 11.90 -9.95
CA GLU A 35 -13.84 12.52 -9.40
C GLU A 35 -14.14 12.01 -7.98
N GLN A 36 -14.02 10.71 -7.73
CA GLN A 36 -14.14 10.13 -6.38
C GLN A 36 -13.14 10.75 -5.41
N ILE A 37 -11.87 10.90 -5.82
CA ILE A 37 -10.84 11.51 -4.98
C ILE A 37 -11.17 12.97 -4.64
N LEU A 38 -11.66 13.74 -5.62
CA LEU A 38 -12.07 15.12 -5.43
C LEU A 38 -13.32 15.27 -4.55
N ALA A 39 -14.21 14.27 -4.59
CA ALA A 39 -15.44 14.23 -3.81
C ALA A 39 -15.28 13.59 -2.41
N THR A 40 -14.09 13.09 -2.07
CA THR A 40 -13.80 12.46 -0.77
C THR A 40 -14.28 13.33 0.40
N SER A 41 -15.01 12.72 1.32
CA SER A 41 -15.63 13.34 2.47
C SER A 41 -15.20 12.68 3.79
N GLN A 42 -15.58 13.27 4.92
CA GLN A 42 -15.32 12.66 6.24
C GLN A 42 -15.99 11.30 6.43
N LYS A 43 -17.09 11.03 5.71
CA LYS A 43 -17.79 9.75 5.78
C LYS A 43 -16.86 8.63 5.27
N ASP A 44 -16.20 8.88 4.14
CA ASP A 44 -15.31 7.90 3.50
C ASP A 44 -14.12 7.53 4.39
N PHE A 45 -13.61 8.48 5.20
CA PHE A 45 -12.58 8.19 6.20
C PHE A 45 -13.06 7.23 7.29
N ARG A 46 -14.31 7.39 7.76
CA ARG A 46 -14.89 6.51 8.79
C ARG A 46 -15.14 5.11 8.22
N GLU A 47 -15.69 5.03 7.01
CA GLU A 47 -15.91 3.75 6.34
C GLU A 47 -14.59 3.02 6.06
N PHE A 48 -13.55 3.75 5.63
CA PHE A 48 -12.22 3.15 5.43
C PHE A 48 -11.59 2.65 6.74
N ALA A 49 -11.85 3.31 7.87
CA ALA A 49 -11.39 2.85 9.18
C ALA A 49 -12.00 1.50 9.57
N GLU A 50 -13.25 1.23 9.19
CA GLU A 50 -13.87 -0.08 9.41
C GLU A 50 -13.22 -1.16 8.53
N VAL A 51 -12.90 -0.81 7.28
CA VAL A 51 -12.24 -1.74 6.34
C VAL A 51 -10.81 -2.09 6.79
N ILE A 52 -10.04 -1.12 7.29
CA ILE A 52 -8.63 -1.35 7.65
C ILE A 52 -8.45 -2.23 8.89
N GLU A 53 -9.49 -2.45 9.70
CA GLU A 53 -9.45 -3.37 10.83
C GLU A 53 -9.09 -4.81 10.42
N VAL A 54 -9.31 -5.21 9.15
CA VAL A 54 -8.85 -6.51 8.62
C VAL A 54 -7.34 -6.71 8.79
N VAL A 55 -6.55 -5.64 8.80
CA VAL A 55 -5.09 -5.67 8.97
C VAL A 55 -4.68 -5.95 10.42
N ARG A 56 -5.62 -5.93 11.37
CA ARG A 56 -5.40 -6.34 12.77
C ARG A 56 -5.85 -7.78 13.06
N GLY A 57 -6.61 -8.39 12.15
CA GLY A 57 -7.14 -9.75 12.30
C GLY A 57 -6.17 -10.85 11.84
N ASP A 58 -6.67 -12.08 11.78
CA ASP A 58 -5.88 -13.27 11.45
C ASP A 58 -5.26 -13.27 10.04
N ALA A 59 -5.77 -12.43 9.14
CA ALA A 59 -5.23 -12.24 7.80
C ALA A 59 -3.92 -11.40 7.81
N ALA A 60 -3.62 -10.73 8.91
CA ALA A 60 -2.46 -9.85 9.02
C ALA A 60 -1.15 -10.62 8.89
N ARG A 61 -0.24 -10.09 8.07
CA ARG A 61 1.14 -10.56 7.97
C ARG A 61 2.06 -9.42 8.36
N VAL A 62 2.87 -9.64 9.38
CA VAL A 62 3.82 -8.63 9.86
C VAL A 62 5.23 -9.11 9.56
N VAL A 63 6.04 -8.24 8.96
CA VAL A 63 7.45 -8.48 8.65
C VAL A 63 8.25 -7.28 9.14
N ALA A 64 9.33 -7.55 9.87
CA ALA A 64 10.24 -6.52 10.36
C ALA A 64 11.69 -6.88 10.00
N VAL A 65 12.45 -5.89 9.53
CA VAL A 65 13.89 -6.02 9.27
C VAL A 65 14.62 -5.32 10.41
N THR A 66 15.47 -6.06 11.14
CA THR A 66 16.14 -5.57 12.34
C THR A 66 17.46 -6.30 12.58
N SER A 67 18.23 -5.86 13.58
CA SER A 67 19.47 -6.53 13.97
C SER A 67 19.19 -7.87 14.68
N PRO A 68 20.11 -8.85 14.60
CA PRO A 68 19.96 -10.14 15.24
C PRO A 68 19.69 -10.05 16.75
N ASP A 69 20.39 -9.15 17.45
CA ASP A 69 20.25 -8.97 18.90
C ASP A 69 18.84 -8.51 19.29
N LYS A 70 18.25 -7.60 18.50
CA LYS A 70 16.88 -7.11 18.74
C LYS A 70 15.84 -8.17 18.43
N ALA A 71 16.03 -8.94 17.35
CA ALA A 71 15.16 -10.07 17.03
C ALA A 71 15.19 -11.13 18.14
N ALA A 72 16.38 -11.44 18.67
CA ALA A 72 16.55 -12.38 19.77
C ALA A 72 15.88 -11.88 21.06
N ALA A 73 16.05 -10.61 21.41
CA ALA A 73 15.41 -10.02 22.59
C ALA A 73 13.87 -10.10 22.52
N VAL A 74 13.28 -9.74 21.37
CA VAL A 74 11.82 -9.80 21.19
C VAL A 74 11.30 -11.24 21.19
N ASN A 75 12.04 -12.18 20.60
CA ASN A 75 11.66 -13.59 20.66
C ASN A 75 11.78 -14.18 22.06
N ALA A 76 12.71 -13.70 22.90
CA ALA A 76 12.78 -14.10 24.31
C ALA A 76 11.58 -13.60 25.13
N GLU A 77 11.09 -12.39 24.85
CA GLU A 77 9.89 -11.83 25.50
C GLU A 77 8.58 -12.46 24.96
N ARG A 78 8.53 -12.74 23.65
CA ARG A 78 7.37 -13.29 22.95
C ARG A 78 7.77 -14.54 22.17
N ASN A 79 7.96 -15.62 22.91
CA ASN A 79 8.37 -16.92 22.36
C ASN A 79 7.44 -17.37 21.22
N GLY A 80 8.02 -17.65 20.06
CA GLY A 80 7.31 -18.18 18.89
C GLY A 80 6.49 -17.14 18.10
N PHE A 81 6.56 -15.85 18.45
CA PHE A 81 5.80 -14.82 17.74
C PHE A 81 6.42 -14.45 16.38
N TRP A 82 7.75 -14.47 16.24
CA TRP A 82 8.43 -14.16 14.98
C TRP A 82 9.23 -15.35 14.43
N ASP A 83 9.01 -15.64 13.14
CA ASP A 83 9.88 -16.50 12.33
C ASP A 83 11.10 -15.69 11.84
N VAL A 84 12.27 -15.92 12.43
CA VAL A 84 13.48 -15.16 12.13
C VAL A 84 14.20 -15.78 10.94
N LYS A 85 14.17 -15.06 9.81
CA LYS A 85 14.95 -15.40 8.61
C LYS A 85 16.18 -14.50 8.53
N LYS A 86 17.37 -15.10 8.46
CA LYS A 86 18.61 -14.37 8.21
C LYS A 86 18.63 -13.95 6.73
N VAL A 87 18.80 -12.65 6.49
CA VAL A 87 18.93 -12.09 5.14
C VAL A 87 20.18 -11.22 5.14
N LEU A 88 21.17 -11.61 4.31
CA LEU A 88 22.56 -11.11 4.25
C LEU A 88 23.44 -11.47 5.48
#